data_AF-A0AAI9ZEB4-F1
#
_entry.id   AF-A0AAI9ZEB4-F1
#
_cell.length_a   1.000
_cell.length_b   1.000
_cell.length_c   1.000
_cell.angle_alpha   90.00
_cell.angle_beta   90.00
_cell.angle_gamma   90.00
#
_symmetry.space_group_name_H-M   'P 1'
#
loop_
_entity.id
_entity.type
_entity.pdbx_description
1 polymer ?
#
loop_
_entity_poly.entity_id
_entity_poly.type
_entity_poly.pdbx_seq_one_letter_code
_entity_poly.pdbx_strand_id
1 'polypeptide(L)'
;IRELKHPHLIKAIAYYRRGDRYYIIFPWAGGGNLRDYWGREPPRKLDGDFVSWALGQLCGLAGAMQKLHSAQNSACRHGDLKPENILCFEDTRRSYSSSQPFLVIADVGLAKVHTLATEMRNEATRTMNGTVMYEPPEAVLLLTKKQPRSRRYDVWSIGCIYFEFLIWLLYGKAELVRFGDDIAHPVNRTRQFFDVSGAGVSGAARIKPNVQKWMEWIRRDPRCPPNTAIRKVLELICTRLLVIEVSKPRTDSSGSA
;
A
#
# COMPACT_ATOMS: atom_id res chain seq x y z
N ILE A 1 1.43 -12.27 15.35
CA ILE A 1 0.40 -12.39 14.28
C ILE A 1 -0.72 -13.36 14.66
N ARG A 2 -0.43 -14.55 15.22
CA ARG A 2 -1.42 -15.60 15.58
C ARG A 2 -2.68 -15.12 16.34
N GLU A 3 -2.55 -14.10 17.18
CA GLU A 3 -3.65 -13.57 18.00
C GLU A 3 -4.29 -12.30 17.45
N LEU A 4 -3.77 -11.77 16.33
CA LEU A 4 -4.31 -10.59 15.69
C LEU A 4 -5.59 -10.97 14.95
N LYS A 5 -6.72 -10.67 15.58
CA LYS A 5 -8.05 -10.84 15.00
C LYS A 5 -8.53 -9.49 14.45
N HIS A 6 -8.70 -9.42 13.14
CA HIS A 6 -9.35 -8.30 12.46
C HIS A 6 -9.98 -8.81 11.15
N PRO A 7 -11.20 -8.39 10.78
CA PRO A 7 -11.86 -8.88 9.55
C PRO A 7 -11.05 -8.64 8.27
N HIS A 8 -10.38 -7.50 8.16
CA HIS A 8 -9.53 -7.13 7.03
C HIS A 8 -8.07 -7.64 7.14
N LEU A 9 -7.79 -8.62 8.01
CA LEU A 9 -6.48 -9.23 8.15
C LEU A 9 -6.61 -10.75 7.99
N ILE A 10 -5.85 -11.35 7.09
CA ILE A 10 -5.97 -12.79 6.80
C ILE A 10 -5.65 -13.60 8.06
N LYS A 11 -6.48 -14.61 8.31
CA LYS A 11 -6.27 -15.55 9.40
C LYS A 11 -6.04 -16.93 8.80
N ALA A 12 -4.92 -17.55 9.15
CA ALA A 12 -4.68 -18.95 8.82
C ALA A 12 -5.75 -19.83 9.47
N ILE A 13 -6.29 -20.77 8.69
CA ILE A 13 -7.21 -21.81 9.15
C ILE A 13 -6.42 -22.80 10.01
N ALA A 14 -5.27 -23.24 9.51
CA ALA A 14 -4.41 -24.20 10.16
C ALA A 14 -2.95 -24.01 9.74
N TYR A 15 -2.06 -24.59 10.52
CA TYR A 15 -0.66 -24.75 10.18
C TYR A 15 -0.24 -26.15 10.58
N TYR A 16 0.62 -26.79 9.79
CA TYR A 16 1.14 -28.10 10.13
C TYR A 16 2.57 -28.26 9.61
N ARG A 17 3.31 -29.18 10.21
CA ARG A 17 4.67 -29.55 9.81
C ARG A 17 4.65 -30.99 9.31
N ARG A 18 5.28 -31.25 8.17
CA ARG A 18 5.50 -32.61 7.66
C ARG A 18 6.97 -32.74 7.27
N GLY A 19 7.74 -33.53 8.03
CA GLY A 19 9.19 -33.53 7.94
C GLY A 19 9.75 -32.13 8.23
N ASP A 20 10.58 -31.59 7.34
CA ASP A 20 11.15 -30.24 7.48
C ASP A 20 10.37 -29.15 6.75
N ARG A 21 9.18 -29.48 6.23
CA ARG A 21 8.31 -28.53 5.53
C ARG A 21 7.22 -28.01 6.46
N TYR A 22 7.03 -26.70 6.42
CA TYR A 22 5.96 -25.99 7.12
C TYR A 22 4.88 -25.61 6.12
N TYR A 23 3.63 -25.86 6.48
CA TYR A 23 2.46 -25.56 5.68
C TYR A 23 1.54 -24.65 6.47
N ILE A 24 1.01 -23.63 5.79
CA ILE A 24 0.01 -22.72 6.34
C ILE A 24 -1.18 -22.76 5.38
N ILE A 25 -2.35 -23.05 5.94
CA ILE A 25 -3.60 -23.15 5.18
C ILE A 25 -4.39 -21.86 5.42
N PHE A 26 -4.77 -21.19 4.33
CA PHE A 26 -5.57 -19.97 4.36
C PHE A 26 -6.94 -20.16 3.71
N PRO A 27 -7.93 -19.33 4.04
CA PRO A 27 -9.17 -19.23 3.27
C PRO A 27 -8.87 -18.89 1.81
N TRP A 28 -9.59 -19.51 0.88
CA TRP A 28 -9.46 -19.23 -0.54
C TRP A 28 -10.14 -17.91 -0.92
N ALA A 29 -9.39 -16.99 -1.52
CA ALA A 29 -9.92 -15.72 -2.03
C ALA A 29 -10.36 -15.88 -3.49
N GLY A 30 -11.61 -16.32 -3.70
CA GLY A 30 -12.17 -16.54 -5.05
C GLY A 30 -12.17 -15.31 -5.95
N GLY A 31 -12.12 -14.10 -5.37
CA GLY A 31 -12.04 -12.84 -6.10
C GLY A 31 -10.63 -12.48 -6.61
N GLY A 32 -9.59 -13.25 -6.28
CA GLY A 32 -8.20 -12.91 -6.61
C GLY A 32 -7.63 -11.85 -5.65
N ASN A 33 -6.69 -11.03 -6.13
CA ASN A 33 -6.15 -9.89 -5.38
C ASN A 33 -6.66 -8.54 -5.90
N LEU A 34 -6.35 -7.45 -5.20
CA LEU A 34 -6.83 -6.11 -5.54
C LEU A 34 -6.30 -5.63 -6.90
N ARG A 35 -5.09 -6.04 -7.31
CA ARG A 35 -4.57 -5.76 -8.66
C ARG A 35 -5.45 -6.40 -9.72
N ASP A 36 -5.78 -7.68 -9.54
CA ASP A 36 -6.63 -8.41 -10.47
C ASP A 36 -8.03 -7.78 -10.54
N TYR A 37 -8.55 -7.38 -9.37
CA TYR A 37 -9.85 -6.72 -9.26
C TYR A 37 -9.87 -5.39 -10.04
N TRP A 38 -8.85 -4.55 -9.89
CA TRP A 38 -8.71 -3.32 -10.68
C TRP A 38 -8.54 -3.58 -12.18
N GLY A 39 -8.03 -4.75 -12.55
CA GLY A 39 -7.83 -5.18 -13.94
C GLY A 39 -9.10 -5.64 -14.66
N ARG A 40 -10.21 -5.82 -13.96
CA ARG A 40 -11.51 -6.20 -14.53
C ARG A 40 -12.23 -4.97 -15.11
N GLU A 41 -13.23 -5.22 -15.96
CA GLU A 41 -14.01 -4.19 -16.64
C GLU A 41 -14.66 -3.18 -15.66
N PRO A 42 -14.91 -1.94 -16.13
CA PRO A 42 -14.82 -0.73 -15.31
C PRO A 42 -15.77 -0.71 -14.11
N PRO A 43 -15.44 0.11 -13.09
CA PRO A 43 -16.34 0.33 -11.98
C PRO A 43 -17.71 0.75 -12.52
N ARG A 44 -18.75 0.11 -11.96
CA ARG A 44 -20.14 0.59 -11.97
C ARG A 44 -20.17 2.12 -11.87
N LYS A 45 -21.19 2.76 -12.47
CA LYS A 45 -21.44 4.20 -12.32
C LYS A 45 -21.18 4.61 -10.87
N LEU A 46 -20.30 5.60 -10.66
CA LEU A 46 -19.96 6.09 -9.33
C LEU A 46 -21.24 6.58 -8.65
N ASP A 47 -21.73 5.79 -7.70
CA ASP A 47 -22.93 6.06 -6.92
C ASP A 47 -22.62 6.01 -5.42
N GLY A 48 -23.59 6.42 -4.59
CA GLY A 48 -23.41 6.50 -3.15
C GLY A 48 -23.06 5.16 -2.50
N ASP A 49 -23.63 4.05 -3.01
CA ASP A 49 -23.37 2.71 -2.50
C ASP A 49 -21.95 2.26 -2.80
N PHE A 50 -21.48 2.51 -4.03
CA PHE A 50 -20.14 2.14 -4.44
C PHE A 50 -19.06 2.95 -3.71
N VAL A 51 -19.29 4.25 -3.53
CA VAL A 51 -18.42 5.10 -2.69
C VAL A 51 -18.43 4.64 -1.24
N SER A 52 -19.60 4.30 -0.69
CA SER A 52 -19.73 3.80 0.68
C SER A 52 -19.00 2.47 0.88
N TRP A 53 -19.10 1.55 -0.08
CA TRP A 53 -18.32 0.32 -0.10
C TRP A 53 -16.82 0.62 -0.09
N ALA A 54 -16.35 1.47 -1.01
CA ALA A 54 -14.93 1.81 -1.13
C ALA A 54 -14.38 2.38 0.18
N LEU A 55 -15.07 3.38 0.76
CA LEU A 55 -14.69 3.98 2.05
C LEU A 55 -14.70 2.95 3.19
N GLY A 56 -15.67 2.04 3.20
CA GLY A 56 -15.74 0.94 4.15
C GLY A 56 -14.52 0.02 4.05
N GLN A 57 -14.09 -0.33 2.82
CA GLN A 57 -12.88 -1.12 2.62
C GLN A 57 -11.61 -0.37 3.05
N LEU A 58 -11.45 0.90 2.66
CA LEU A 58 -10.28 1.71 3.07
C LEU A 58 -10.20 1.81 4.59
N CYS A 59 -11.30 2.16 5.27
CA CYS A 59 -11.37 2.20 6.73
C CYS A 59 -11.02 0.86 7.37
N GLY A 60 -11.53 -0.23 6.81
CA GLY A 60 -11.21 -1.59 7.25
C GLY A 60 -9.74 -1.96 7.13
N LEU A 61 -9.10 -1.63 6.01
CA LEU A 61 -7.66 -1.83 5.81
C LEU A 61 -6.85 -1.00 6.81
N ALA A 62 -7.24 0.25 7.07
CA ALA A 62 -6.61 1.08 8.10
C ALA A 62 -6.74 0.48 9.51
N GLY A 63 -7.91 -0.08 9.85
CA GLY A 63 -8.14 -0.79 11.11
C GLY A 63 -7.27 -2.04 11.26
N ALA A 64 -7.10 -2.82 10.19
CA ALA A 64 -6.19 -3.96 10.17
C ALA A 64 -4.73 -3.53 10.41
N MET A 65 -4.31 -2.45 9.76
CA MET A 65 -2.97 -1.88 9.94
C MET A 65 -2.74 -1.36 11.37
N GLN A 66 -3.71 -0.64 11.94
CA GLN A 66 -3.65 -0.19 13.32
C GLN A 66 -3.52 -1.38 14.28
N LYS A 67 -4.32 -2.44 14.08
CA LYS A 67 -4.25 -3.66 14.88
C LYS A 67 -2.88 -4.34 14.78
N LEU A 68 -2.33 -4.43 13.57
CA LEU A 68 -1.00 -4.98 13.32
C LEU A 68 0.10 -4.19 14.03
N HIS A 69 0.06 -2.86 13.91
CA HIS A 69 1.03 -1.92 14.48
C HIS A 69 0.96 -1.78 16.01
N SER A 70 -0.15 -2.19 16.63
CA SER A 70 -0.41 -2.10 18.07
C SER A 70 -0.22 -3.44 18.80
N ALA A 71 0.27 -4.48 18.12
CA ALA A 71 0.52 -5.78 18.73
C ALA A 71 1.58 -5.70 19.85
N GLN A 72 1.22 -6.13 21.06
CA GLN A 72 1.99 -5.88 22.29
C GLN A 72 3.40 -6.48 22.33
N ASN A 73 3.64 -7.61 21.63
CA ASN A 73 4.89 -8.38 21.79
C ASN A 73 5.94 -8.16 20.69
N SER A 74 5.67 -7.24 19.77
CA SER A 74 6.61 -6.73 18.76
C SER A 74 5.78 -5.80 17.89
N ALA A 75 6.21 -4.54 17.74
CA ALA A 75 5.61 -3.58 16.82
C ALA A 75 5.69 -4.14 15.39
N CYS A 76 4.71 -4.97 15.05
CA CYS A 76 4.72 -5.78 13.86
C CYS A 76 4.37 -4.87 12.70
N ARG A 77 5.18 -4.94 11.65
CA ARG A 77 4.94 -4.24 10.39
C ARG A 77 4.63 -5.26 9.32
N HIS A 78 3.91 -4.83 8.30
CA HIS A 78 3.66 -5.66 7.14
C HIS A 78 4.95 -5.80 6.32
N GLY A 79 5.54 -4.67 5.92
CA GLY A 79 6.84 -4.59 5.23
C GLY A 79 6.81 -4.87 3.73
N ASP A 80 5.69 -5.35 3.18
CA ASP A 80 5.49 -5.61 1.75
C ASP A 80 4.02 -5.33 1.36
N LEU A 81 3.47 -4.17 1.77
CA LEU A 81 2.10 -3.83 1.37
C LEU A 81 2.08 -3.45 -0.11
N LYS A 82 1.23 -4.14 -0.87
CA LYS A 82 0.97 -3.89 -2.29
C LYS A 82 -0.42 -4.44 -2.65
N PRO A 83 -1.04 -4.02 -3.76
CA PRO A 83 -2.35 -4.51 -4.18
C PRO A 83 -2.42 -6.04 -4.32
N GLU A 84 -1.31 -6.68 -4.69
CA GLU A 84 -1.22 -8.14 -4.83
C GLU A 84 -1.35 -8.86 -3.47
N ASN A 85 -1.02 -8.17 -2.36
CA ASN A 85 -1.14 -8.69 -0.99
C ASN A 85 -2.46 -8.25 -0.32
N ILE A 86 -3.42 -7.71 -1.08
CA ILE A 86 -4.78 -7.44 -0.62
C ILE A 86 -5.71 -8.37 -1.39
N LEU A 87 -6.28 -9.35 -0.69
CA LEU A 87 -7.13 -10.39 -1.27
C LEU A 87 -8.59 -9.95 -1.34
N CYS A 88 -9.27 -10.36 -2.39
CA CYS A 88 -10.68 -10.09 -2.64
C CYS A 88 -11.51 -11.34 -2.32
N PHE A 89 -12.30 -11.26 -1.24
CA PHE A 89 -13.29 -12.26 -0.87
C PHE A 89 -14.69 -11.84 -1.33
N GLU A 90 -15.56 -12.80 -1.58
CA GLU A 90 -16.98 -12.49 -1.77
C GLU A 90 -17.56 -11.95 -0.45
N ASP A 91 -18.28 -10.82 -0.51
CA ASP A 91 -18.87 -10.24 0.69
C ASP A 91 -20.21 -10.92 1.02
N THR A 92 -20.13 -12.11 1.62
CA THR A 92 -21.30 -12.91 2.02
C THR A 92 -22.11 -12.29 3.17
N ARG A 93 -21.65 -11.19 3.76
CA ARG A 93 -22.30 -10.53 4.90
C ARG A 93 -23.33 -9.47 4.50
N ARG A 94 -23.39 -9.07 3.22
CA ARG A 94 -24.40 -8.13 2.73
C ARG A 94 -25.46 -8.91 1.95
N SER A 95 -26.69 -8.91 2.48
CA SER A 95 -27.84 -9.64 1.92
C SER A 95 -28.35 -9.09 0.58
N TYR A 96 -27.76 -8.01 0.07
CA TYR A 96 -28.11 -7.41 -1.21
C TYR A 96 -26.91 -7.49 -2.14
N SER A 97 -27.20 -7.76 -3.41
CA SER A 97 -26.35 -7.83 -4.62
C SER A 97 -25.27 -6.73 -4.75
N SER A 98 -24.35 -6.62 -3.80
CA SER A 98 -23.12 -5.86 -3.98
C SER A 98 -22.11 -6.84 -4.56
N SER A 99 -21.95 -6.81 -5.88
CA SER A 99 -20.91 -7.55 -6.63
C SER A 99 -19.47 -7.14 -6.28
N GLN A 100 -19.29 -6.34 -5.22
CA GLN A 100 -18.03 -5.80 -4.78
C GLN A 100 -17.40 -6.71 -3.72
N PRO A 101 -16.08 -6.95 -3.80
CA PRO A 101 -15.40 -7.85 -2.87
C PRO A 101 -15.18 -7.22 -1.50
N PHE A 102 -14.99 -8.07 -0.50
CA PHE A 102 -14.41 -7.70 0.77
C PHE A 102 -12.88 -7.84 0.75
N LEU A 103 -12.17 -6.79 1.14
CA LEU A 103 -10.72 -6.70 1.02
C LEU A 103 -10.01 -7.15 2.30
N VAL A 104 -9.03 -8.04 2.17
CA VAL A 104 -8.30 -8.62 3.32
C VAL A 104 -6.81 -8.55 3.07
N ILE A 105 -6.05 -7.95 3.99
CA ILE A 105 -4.58 -7.90 3.93
C ILE A 105 -4.03 -9.31 4.19
N ALA A 106 -3.18 -9.79 3.29
CA ALA A 106 -2.49 -11.07 3.37
C ALA A 106 -0.96 -10.92 3.41
N ASP A 107 -0.22 -12.02 3.59
CA ASP A 107 1.25 -12.05 3.60
C ASP A 107 1.96 -11.21 4.69
N VAL A 108 1.27 -11.06 5.82
CA VAL A 108 1.79 -10.40 7.01
C VAL A 108 3.04 -11.13 7.52
N GLY A 109 4.18 -10.42 7.56
CA GLY A 109 5.40 -10.92 8.22
C GLY A 109 6.29 -11.82 7.35
N LEU A 110 5.99 -12.01 6.07
CA LEU A 110 6.87 -12.71 5.13
C LEU A 110 7.99 -11.81 4.57
N ALA A 111 7.93 -10.49 4.80
CA ALA A 111 8.89 -9.52 4.26
C ALA A 111 10.36 -9.84 4.59
N LYS A 112 10.69 -10.30 5.81
CA LYS A 112 12.06 -10.68 6.18
C LYS A 112 12.59 -11.87 5.36
N VAL A 113 11.72 -12.80 4.98
CA VAL A 113 12.07 -13.99 4.20
C VAL A 113 12.12 -13.66 2.70
N HIS A 114 11.19 -12.82 2.23
CA HIS A 114 11.16 -12.36 0.83
C HIS A 114 12.33 -11.47 0.46
N THR A 115 12.83 -10.62 1.36
CA THR A 115 13.98 -9.74 1.03
C THR A 115 15.22 -10.60 0.70
N LEU A 116 15.53 -11.61 1.53
CA LEU A 116 16.65 -12.54 1.29
C LEU A 116 16.45 -13.39 0.03
N ALA A 117 15.24 -13.90 -0.21
CA ALA A 117 14.94 -14.71 -1.39
C ALA A 117 14.92 -13.90 -2.70
N THR A 118 14.62 -12.59 -2.62
CA THR A 118 14.56 -11.68 -3.78
C THR A 118 15.95 -11.11 -4.08
N GLU A 119 16.75 -10.79 -3.06
CA GLU A 119 18.16 -10.39 -3.19
C GLU A 119 19.03 -11.52 -3.78
N MET A 120 18.70 -12.79 -3.49
CA MET A 120 19.40 -13.95 -4.09
C MET A 120 18.98 -14.25 -5.54
N ARG A 121 17.94 -13.61 -6.08
CA ARG A 121 17.56 -13.75 -7.50
C ARG A 121 18.27 -12.66 -8.31
N ASN A 122 19.37 -13.01 -8.96
CA ASN A 122 20.18 -12.12 -9.83
C ASN A 122 19.46 -11.63 -11.11
N GLU A 123 18.17 -11.92 -11.27
CA GLU A 123 17.37 -11.52 -12.44
C GLU A 123 16.29 -10.53 -12.01
N ALA A 124 16.26 -9.35 -12.66
CA ALA A 124 15.23 -8.34 -12.50
C ALA A 124 13.86 -8.87 -12.96
N THR A 125 13.22 -9.67 -12.11
CA THR A 125 11.89 -10.24 -12.35
C THR A 125 10.80 -9.18 -12.17
N ARG A 126 9.64 -9.35 -12.83
CA ARG A 126 8.45 -8.47 -12.68
C ARG A 126 8.03 -8.29 -11.21
N THR A 127 8.34 -9.27 -10.36
CA THR A 127 8.07 -9.29 -8.92
C THR A 127 8.94 -8.31 -8.12
N MET A 128 10.21 -8.09 -8.53
CA MET A 128 11.06 -7.05 -7.95
C MET A 128 10.50 -5.66 -8.26
N ASN A 129 10.17 -5.41 -9.53
CA ASN A 129 9.59 -4.13 -9.95
C ASN A 129 8.29 -3.82 -9.19
N GLY A 130 7.39 -4.80 -9.02
CA GLY A 130 6.13 -4.61 -8.30
C GLY A 130 6.31 -4.28 -6.80
N THR A 131 7.29 -4.90 -6.15
CA THR A 131 7.56 -4.68 -4.71
C THR A 131 8.19 -3.32 -4.45
N VAL A 132 9.12 -2.89 -5.31
CA VAL A 132 9.85 -1.60 -5.18
C VAL A 132 8.93 -0.38 -5.36
N MET A 133 7.81 -0.51 -6.09
CA MET A 133 6.88 0.58 -6.37
C MET A 133 6.22 1.18 -5.13
N TYR A 134 5.97 0.35 -4.11
CA TYR A 134 5.26 0.73 -2.88
C TYR A 134 6.21 1.04 -1.71
N GLU A 135 7.51 0.97 -1.94
CA GLU A 135 8.50 1.29 -0.91
C GLU A 135 8.61 2.80 -0.73
N PRO A 136 8.81 3.27 0.51
CA PRO A 136 8.99 4.69 0.80
C PRO A 136 10.40 5.17 0.44
N PRO A 137 10.61 6.50 0.33
CA PRO A 137 11.92 7.04 -0.01
C PRO A 137 13.04 6.68 0.96
N GLU A 138 12.75 6.58 2.26
CA GLU A 138 13.75 6.17 3.24
C GLU A 138 14.23 4.73 3.04
N ALA A 139 13.47 3.88 2.36
CA ALA A 139 13.92 2.52 2.03
C ALA A 139 15.08 2.54 1.03
N VAL A 140 15.14 3.55 0.15
CA VAL A 140 16.21 3.78 -0.83
C VAL A 140 17.33 4.63 -0.23
N LEU A 141 16.98 5.69 0.49
CA LEU A 141 17.94 6.67 1.02
C LEU A 141 18.72 6.14 2.24
N LEU A 142 18.11 5.31 3.09
CA LEU A 142 18.73 4.81 4.32
C LEU A 142 19.37 3.42 4.16
N LEU A 143 19.55 2.92 2.93
CA LEU A 143 20.18 1.60 2.66
C LEU A 143 21.55 1.42 3.35
N THR A 144 22.26 2.51 3.64
CA THR A 144 23.58 2.49 4.31
C THR A 144 23.50 2.39 5.83
N LYS A 145 22.35 2.64 6.44
CA LYS A 145 22.16 2.53 7.89
C LYS A 145 21.31 1.29 8.13
N LYS A 146 21.86 0.26 8.79
CA LYS A 146 21.14 -0.95 9.27
C LYS A 146 20.07 -0.60 10.33
N GLN A 147 19.21 0.37 10.05
CA GLN A 147 18.14 0.79 10.94
C GLN A 147 16.90 -0.08 10.71
N PRO A 148 16.20 -0.47 11.78
CA PRO A 148 14.91 -1.11 11.65
C PRO A 148 13.96 -0.20 10.86
N ARG A 149 13.47 -0.67 9.71
CA ARG A 149 12.46 0.06 8.93
C ARG A 149 11.22 0.31 9.81
N SER A 150 10.75 1.54 9.86
CA SER A 150 9.71 1.98 10.79
C SER A 150 8.29 1.61 10.33
N ARG A 151 7.28 1.76 11.20
CA ARG A 151 5.85 1.64 10.85
C ARG A 151 5.41 2.61 9.75
N ARG A 152 6.14 3.72 9.56
CA ARG A 152 5.88 4.69 8.50
C ARG A 152 6.06 4.10 7.11
N TYR A 153 6.84 3.04 6.99
CA TYR A 153 6.96 2.27 5.77
C TYR A 153 5.60 1.79 5.27
N ASP A 154 4.83 1.14 6.14
CA ASP A 154 3.51 0.64 5.76
C ASP A 154 2.51 1.80 5.52
N VAL A 155 2.70 2.93 6.20
CA VAL A 155 1.87 4.15 6.02
C VAL A 155 2.06 4.74 4.62
N TRP A 156 3.30 4.77 4.12
CA TRP A 156 3.57 5.16 2.75
C TRP A 156 2.98 4.16 1.75
N SER A 157 3.24 2.87 1.94
CA SER A 157 2.76 1.82 1.03
C SER A 157 1.23 1.83 0.91
N ILE A 158 0.51 1.95 2.04
CA ILE A 158 -0.96 2.07 2.01
C ILE A 158 -1.42 3.40 1.39
N GLY A 159 -0.63 4.48 1.52
CA GLY A 159 -0.86 5.75 0.83
C GLY A 159 -0.82 5.62 -0.70
N CYS A 160 0.16 4.89 -1.24
CA CYS A 160 0.24 4.59 -2.67
C CYS A 160 -0.98 3.77 -3.12
N ILE A 161 -1.35 2.73 -2.37
CA ILE A 161 -2.51 1.87 -2.66
C ILE A 161 -3.80 2.69 -2.64
N TYR A 162 -4.00 3.57 -1.65
CA TYR A 162 -5.20 4.40 -1.55
C TYR A 162 -5.29 5.39 -2.71
N PHE A 163 -4.17 5.94 -3.17
CA PHE A 163 -4.15 6.84 -4.31
C PHE A 163 -4.53 6.12 -5.61
N GLU A 164 -3.93 4.95 -5.88
CA GLU A 164 -4.32 4.10 -7.01
C GLU A 164 -5.78 3.68 -6.93
N PHE A 165 -6.28 3.36 -5.73
CA PHE A 165 -7.68 3.04 -5.50
C PHE A 165 -8.56 4.22 -5.91
N LEU A 166 -8.24 5.45 -5.50
CA LEU A 166 -9.02 6.63 -5.87
C LEU A 166 -9.05 6.88 -7.38
N ILE A 167 -7.91 6.73 -8.05
CA ILE A 167 -7.82 6.86 -9.52
C ILE A 167 -8.72 5.81 -10.17
N TRP A 168 -8.61 4.55 -9.76
CA TRP A 168 -9.45 3.48 -10.29
C TRP A 168 -10.93 3.70 -9.97
N LEU A 169 -11.27 4.14 -8.76
CA LEU A 169 -12.65 4.40 -8.34
C LEU A 169 -13.31 5.49 -9.19
N LEU A 170 -12.57 6.55 -9.51
CA LEU A 170 -13.06 7.71 -10.24
C LEU A 170 -13.04 7.52 -11.77
N TYR A 171 -12.06 6.79 -12.29
CA TYR A 171 -11.74 6.80 -13.71
C TYR A 171 -11.56 5.40 -14.33
N GLY A 172 -11.57 4.35 -13.50
CA GLY A 172 -11.43 2.97 -13.95
C GLY A 172 -10.01 2.56 -14.33
N LYS A 173 -9.92 1.36 -14.90
CA LYS A 173 -8.66 0.69 -15.25
C LYS A 173 -7.77 1.50 -16.19
N ALA A 174 -8.35 2.11 -17.23
CA ALA A 174 -7.58 2.78 -18.27
C ALA A 174 -6.75 3.94 -17.71
N GLU A 175 -7.35 4.79 -16.90
CA GLU A 175 -6.65 5.92 -16.27
C GLU A 175 -5.71 5.45 -15.14
N LEU A 176 -6.01 4.34 -14.44
CA LEU A 176 -5.04 3.74 -13.51
C LEU A 176 -3.77 3.28 -14.25
N VAL A 177 -3.91 2.66 -15.42
CA VAL A 177 -2.77 2.26 -16.26
C VAL A 177 -2.00 3.48 -16.73
N ARG A 178 -2.71 4.51 -17.23
CA ARG A 178 -2.10 5.78 -17.66
C ARG A 178 -1.34 6.46 -16.53
N PHE A 179 -1.90 6.52 -15.33
CA PHE A 179 -1.20 7.03 -14.15
C PHE A 179 0.13 6.29 -13.93
N GLY A 180 0.10 4.95 -13.99
CA GLY A 180 1.31 4.13 -13.88
C GLY A 180 2.36 4.44 -14.94
N ASP A 181 1.95 4.74 -16.17
CA ASP A 181 2.84 5.13 -17.26
C ASP A 181 3.39 6.55 -17.10
N ASP A 182 2.56 7.50 -16.66
CA ASP A 182 2.94 8.89 -16.41
C ASP A 182 4.01 9.00 -15.31
N ILE A 183 4.00 8.10 -14.32
CA ILE A 183 4.96 8.11 -13.21
C ILE A 183 6.16 7.17 -13.43
N ALA A 184 6.18 6.41 -14.53
CA ALA A 184 7.27 5.50 -14.83
C ALA A 184 8.58 6.28 -15.03
N HIS A 185 9.64 5.88 -14.33
CA HIS A 185 10.94 6.49 -14.51
C HIS A 185 11.44 6.24 -15.94
N PRO A 186 12.02 7.24 -16.64
CA PRO A 186 12.36 7.13 -18.06
C PRO A 186 13.30 5.97 -18.41
N VAL A 187 14.26 5.68 -17.52
CA VAL A 187 15.31 4.67 -17.74
C VAL A 187 14.90 3.29 -17.23
N ASN A 188 14.80 3.11 -15.91
CA ASN A 188 14.53 1.81 -15.29
C ASN A 188 13.03 1.43 -15.21
N ARG A 189 12.12 2.30 -15.70
CA ARG A 189 10.66 2.09 -15.73
C ARG A 189 10.02 1.84 -14.36
N THR A 190 10.69 2.15 -13.24
CA THR A 190 10.09 2.02 -11.90
C THR A 190 8.97 3.04 -11.73
N ARG A 191 7.87 2.61 -11.12
CA ARG A 191 6.67 3.43 -10.89
C ARG A 191 6.57 3.93 -9.46
N GLN A 192 7.72 4.19 -8.82
CA GLN A 192 7.75 4.81 -7.49
C GLN A 192 7.12 6.20 -7.53
N PHE A 193 6.49 6.61 -6.43
CA PHE A 193 5.76 7.88 -6.33
C PHE A 193 6.68 9.10 -6.10
N PHE A 194 7.97 8.85 -5.92
CA PHE A 194 8.98 9.87 -5.62
C PHE A 194 10.17 9.76 -6.56
N ASP A 195 10.89 10.86 -6.69
CA ASP A 195 12.23 10.89 -7.25
C ASP A 195 13.23 11.09 -6.12
N VAL A 196 14.43 10.54 -6.29
CA VAL A 196 15.59 10.84 -5.45
C VAL A 196 16.56 11.71 -6.24
N SER A 197 16.97 12.82 -5.68
CA SER A 197 18.08 13.63 -6.18
C SER A 197 19.29 13.48 -5.26
N GLY A 198 20.47 13.20 -5.84
CA GLY A 198 21.69 12.91 -5.11
C GLY A 198 21.83 11.42 -4.75
N ALA A 199 22.99 11.03 -4.22
CA ALA A 199 23.26 9.67 -3.77
C ALA A 199 23.68 9.67 -2.28
N GLY A 200 23.30 8.63 -1.53
CA GLY A 200 23.70 8.46 -0.12
C GLY A 200 23.04 9.46 0.85
N VAL A 201 23.79 9.88 1.87
CA VAL A 201 23.29 10.68 3.01
C VAL A 201 22.89 12.12 2.62
N SER A 202 23.36 12.61 1.47
CA SER A 202 22.99 13.91 0.90
C SER A 202 21.80 13.83 -0.07
N GLY A 203 21.24 12.63 -0.27
CA GLY A 203 20.09 12.44 -1.15
C GLY A 203 18.82 13.03 -0.54
N ALA A 204 18.10 13.82 -1.33
CA ALA A 204 16.77 14.31 -0.99
C ALA A 204 15.73 13.61 -1.87
N ALA A 205 14.61 13.22 -1.28
CA ALA A 205 13.48 12.69 -2.03
C ALA A 205 12.37 13.74 -2.15
N ARG A 206 11.67 13.72 -3.28
CA ARG A 206 10.47 14.55 -3.52
C ARG A 206 9.41 13.73 -4.22
N ILE A 207 8.14 14.03 -3.97
CA ILE A 207 7.04 13.44 -4.75
C ILE A 207 7.22 13.82 -6.22
N LYS A 208 7.03 12.86 -7.13
CA LYS A 208 7.17 13.10 -8.57
C LYS A 208 6.21 14.20 -9.04
N PRO A 209 6.65 15.11 -9.94
CA PRO A 209 5.77 16.14 -10.49
C PRO A 209 4.49 15.57 -11.13
N ASN A 210 4.58 14.41 -11.78
CA ASN A 210 3.41 13.78 -12.38
C ASN A 210 2.42 13.23 -11.34
N VAL A 211 2.90 12.73 -10.18
CA VAL A 211 2.01 12.37 -9.06
C VAL A 211 1.26 13.61 -8.55
N GLN A 212 1.97 14.74 -8.40
CA GLN A 212 1.36 16.00 -7.96
C GLN A 212 0.31 16.52 -8.97
N LYS A 213 0.57 16.38 -10.28
CA LYS A 213 -0.40 16.72 -11.33
C LYS A 213 -1.67 15.87 -11.22
N TRP A 214 -1.54 14.57 -10.96
CA TRP A 214 -2.69 13.69 -10.73
C TRP A 214 -3.46 14.06 -9.46
N MET A 215 -2.77 14.40 -8.37
CA MET A 215 -3.43 14.90 -7.16
C MET A 215 -4.25 16.17 -7.44
N GLU A 216 -3.70 17.09 -8.24
CA GLU A 216 -4.39 18.33 -8.61
C GLU A 216 -5.53 18.08 -9.60
N TRP A 217 -5.38 17.14 -10.52
CA TRP A 217 -6.46 16.71 -11.41
C TRP A 217 -7.64 16.21 -10.59
N ILE A 218 -7.45 15.25 -9.69
CA ILE A 218 -8.53 14.72 -8.83
C ILE A 218 -9.14 15.85 -8.00
N ARG A 219 -8.32 16.76 -7.47
CA ARG A 219 -8.76 17.93 -6.68
C ARG A 219 -9.72 18.86 -7.45
N ARG A 220 -9.60 18.93 -8.78
CA ARG A 220 -10.45 19.75 -9.67
C ARG A 220 -11.63 18.98 -10.27
N ASP A 221 -11.71 17.67 -10.04
CA ASP A 221 -12.81 16.85 -10.54
C ASP A 221 -14.15 17.32 -9.94
N PRO A 222 -15.21 17.52 -10.75
CA PRO A 222 -16.53 17.92 -10.24
C PRO A 222 -17.13 16.99 -9.19
N ARG A 223 -16.66 15.73 -9.11
CA ARG A 223 -17.08 14.73 -8.11
C ARG A 223 -16.31 14.85 -6.80
N CYS A 224 -15.27 15.70 -6.74
CA CYS A 224 -14.40 15.91 -5.58
C CYS A 224 -14.42 17.34 -4.97
N PRO A 225 -15.58 17.99 -4.78
CA PRO A 225 -15.62 19.28 -4.09
C PRO A 225 -15.17 19.17 -2.61
N PRO A 226 -14.75 20.28 -1.98
CA PRO A 226 -14.17 20.30 -0.62
C PRO A 226 -14.94 19.54 0.47
N ASN A 227 -16.26 19.43 0.35
CA ASN A 227 -17.15 18.83 1.33
C ASN A 227 -17.43 17.33 1.12
N THR A 228 -16.85 16.67 0.11
CA THR A 228 -17.10 15.24 -0.14
C THR A 228 -16.14 14.31 0.58
N ALA A 229 -16.59 13.07 0.79
CA ALA A 229 -15.74 12.03 1.36
C ALA A 229 -14.52 11.71 0.49
N ILE A 230 -14.67 11.67 -0.84
CA ILE A 230 -13.56 11.43 -1.78
C ILE A 230 -12.50 12.52 -1.62
N ARG A 231 -12.93 13.79 -1.50
CA ARG A 231 -11.99 14.90 -1.27
C ARG A 231 -11.26 14.76 0.06
N LYS A 232 -11.94 14.37 1.14
CA LYS A 232 -11.30 14.11 2.44
C LYS A 232 -10.26 12.99 2.37
N VAL A 233 -10.53 11.91 1.62
CA VAL A 233 -9.55 10.83 1.40
C VAL A 233 -8.35 11.33 0.61
N LEU A 234 -8.56 12.12 -0.45
CA LEU A 234 -7.47 12.72 -1.22
C LEU A 234 -6.57 13.59 -0.33
N GLU A 235 -7.15 14.47 0.50
CA GLU A 235 -6.36 15.33 1.38
C GLU A 235 -5.62 14.52 2.47
N LEU A 236 -6.22 13.45 3.00
CA LEU A 236 -5.54 12.51 3.89
C LEU A 236 -4.31 11.89 3.22
N ILE A 237 -4.45 11.43 1.97
CA ILE A 237 -3.35 10.86 1.19
C ILE A 237 -2.24 11.90 1.04
N CYS A 238 -2.57 13.12 0.60
CA CYS A 238 -1.60 14.17 0.28
C CYS A 238 -0.87 14.71 1.53
N THR A 239 -1.55 14.81 2.67
CA THR A 239 -1.04 15.52 3.84
C THR A 239 -0.56 14.60 4.97
N ARG A 240 -0.89 13.31 4.93
CA ARG A 240 -0.59 12.37 6.03
C ARG A 240 0.01 11.04 5.59
N LEU A 241 -0.27 10.56 4.36
CA LEU A 241 0.21 9.25 3.91
C LEU A 241 1.42 9.34 2.97
N LEU A 242 1.33 10.20 1.94
CA LEU A 242 2.40 10.40 0.95
C LEU A 242 3.24 11.64 1.29
N VAL A 243 3.78 11.65 2.51
CA VAL A 243 4.61 12.75 3.02
C VAL A 243 6.05 12.29 3.11
N ILE A 244 6.95 13.06 2.51
CA ILE A 244 8.39 12.82 2.62
C ILE A 244 8.91 13.71 3.74
N GLU A 245 9.13 13.11 4.91
CA GLU A 245 9.84 13.79 5.98
C GLU A 245 11.32 13.89 5.60
N VAL A 246 11.77 15.08 5.18
CA VAL A 246 13.21 15.38 5.17
C VAL A 246 13.65 15.32 6.63
N SER A 247 14.42 14.30 6.99
CA SER A 247 14.98 14.17 8.32
C SER A 247 15.71 15.47 8.66
N LYS A 248 15.12 16.32 9.50
CA LYS A 248 15.89 17.37 10.17
C LYS A 248 16.99 16.64 10.95
N PRO A 249 18.26 17.07 10.84
CA PRO A 249 19.30 16.52 11.68
C PRO A 249 18.82 16.63 13.13
N ARG A 250 18.94 15.54 13.89
CA ARG A 250 18.79 15.60 15.34
C ARG A 250 19.77 16.67 15.81
N THR A 251 19.26 17.79 16.29
CA THR A 251 20.05 18.66 17.16
C THR A 251 20.25 17.85 18.42
N ASP A 252 21.40 17.18 18.52
CA ASP A 252 21.89 16.68 19.77
C ASP A 252 22.04 17.91 20.66
N SER A 253 21.08 18.10 21.57
CA SER A 253 21.25 18.99 22.70
C SER A 253 22.37 18.38 23.53
N SER A 254 23.59 18.80 23.26
CA SER A 254 24.73 18.68 24.16
C SER A 254 24.33 19.33 25.48
N GLY A 255 23.90 18.50 26.43
CA GLY A 255 23.88 18.86 27.83
C GLY A 255 25.32 19.11 28.25
N SER A 256 25.71 20.37 28.24
CA SER A 256 26.95 20.86 28.83
C SER A 256 26.79 20.93 30.35
N ALA A 257 27.68 20.17 31.02
CA ALA A 257 28.19 20.26 32.39
C ALA A 257 27.20 20.48 33.55
#